data_AF-A0A5J5QI02-F1
#
_entry.id   AF-A0A5J5QI02-F1
#
_cell.length_a   1.000
_cell.length_b   1.000
_cell.length_c   1.000
_cell.angle_alpha   90.00
_cell.angle_beta   90.00
_cell.angle_gamma   90.00
#
_symmetry.space_group_name_H-M   'P 1'
#
loop_
_entity.id
_entity.type
_entity.pdbx_description
1 polymer ?
#
loop_
_entity_poly.entity_id
_entity_poly.type
_entity_poly.pdbx_seq_one_letter_code
_entity_poly.pdbx_strand_id
1 'polypeptide(L)'
;MPNKKDFGYSFPCDGPGRGGTCDISTWDVFYLWVTFYWYWKHITLWEGNISQFKESSTYLMGWLKDYLWLNSLQLINGYNPFGLNSLSVWALMFLFRHLVWATGFMFLISWHRDKPVALSIVQARLVGLAHFSIGYIFTYAAFLIASTSGKFG
;
A
#
# COMPACT_ATOMS: atom_id res chain seq x y z
N MET A 1 8.02 -22.65 3.69
CA MET A 1 7.52 -24.02 3.45
C MET A 1 8.35 -24.66 2.33
N PRO A 2 9.15 -25.71 2.59
CA PRO A 2 10.08 -26.27 1.60
C PRO A 2 9.38 -26.95 0.41
N ASN A 3 8.12 -27.35 0.58
CA ASN A 3 7.36 -28.14 -0.40
C ASN A 3 6.40 -27.26 -1.24
N LYS A 4 6.69 -25.96 -1.37
CA LYS A 4 5.79 -24.98 -1.99
C LYS A 4 5.50 -25.26 -3.48
N LYS A 5 6.40 -25.97 -4.17
CA LYS A 5 6.30 -26.30 -5.59
C LYS A 5 5.14 -27.27 -5.92
N ASP A 6 4.69 -28.05 -4.95
CA ASP A 6 3.71 -29.11 -5.17
C ASP A 6 2.25 -28.62 -5.03
N PHE A 7 2.05 -27.36 -4.60
CA PHE A 7 0.74 -26.76 -4.33
C PHE A 7 0.26 -25.78 -5.42
N GLY A 8 1.02 -25.63 -6.52
CA GLY A 8 0.65 -24.76 -7.63
C GLY A 8 0.81 -23.25 -7.32
N TYR A 9 0.39 -22.41 -8.27
CA TYR A 9 0.61 -20.95 -8.23
C TYR A 9 -0.35 -20.19 -7.28
N SER A 10 -1.46 -20.81 -6.89
CA SER A 10 -2.46 -20.26 -5.97
C SER A 10 -3.00 -21.37 -5.06
N PHE A 11 -2.81 -21.23 -3.74
CA PHE A 11 -3.42 -22.11 -2.73
C PHE A 11 -3.75 -21.32 -1.45
N PRO A 12 -4.85 -21.65 -0.76
CA PRO A 12 -5.39 -20.85 0.35
C PRO A 12 -4.63 -20.99 1.68
N CYS A 13 -4.17 -22.19 2.06
CA CYS A 13 -3.37 -22.44 3.27
C CYS A 13 -2.82 -23.88 3.33
N ASP A 14 -1.73 -24.12 4.07
CA ASP A 14 -1.22 -25.46 4.44
C ASP A 14 -1.49 -25.74 5.93
N GLY A 15 -2.77 -25.64 6.31
CA GLY A 15 -3.26 -25.95 7.65
C GLY A 15 -2.74 -25.06 8.79
N PRO A 16 -3.23 -25.29 10.04
CA PRO A 16 -2.94 -24.46 11.21
C PRO A 16 -1.62 -24.82 11.94
N GLY A 17 -0.86 -25.81 11.46
CA GLY A 17 0.41 -26.22 12.06
C GLY A 17 1.52 -25.18 11.85
N ARG A 18 2.41 -25.03 12.85
CA ARG A 18 3.60 -24.14 12.84
C ARG A 18 3.33 -22.62 12.82
N GLY A 19 2.28 -22.15 13.49
CA GLY A 19 2.06 -20.72 13.73
C GLY A 19 1.18 -20.01 12.69
N GLY A 20 0.57 -20.76 11.76
CA GLY A 20 -0.35 -20.25 10.74
C GLY A 20 0.36 -19.83 9.45
N THR A 21 -0.02 -20.43 8.31
CA THR A 21 0.53 -20.17 6.97
C THR A 21 -0.44 -19.39 6.06
N CYS A 22 -1.37 -18.62 6.65
CA CYS A 22 -2.28 -17.77 5.88
C CYS A 22 -1.50 -16.66 5.15
N ASP A 23 -1.87 -16.39 3.89
CA ASP A 23 -1.29 -15.37 3.01
C ASP A 23 0.16 -15.61 2.52
N ILE A 24 0.51 -16.86 2.18
CA ILE A 24 1.82 -17.19 1.57
C ILE A 24 1.82 -17.17 0.03
N SER A 25 0.70 -16.80 -0.60
CA SER A 25 0.58 -16.78 -2.06
C SER A 25 1.54 -15.75 -2.66
N THR A 26 2.33 -16.17 -3.65
CA THR A 26 3.30 -15.29 -4.34
C THR A 26 2.58 -14.20 -5.16
N TRP A 27 1.28 -14.40 -5.46
CA TRP A 27 0.43 -13.50 -6.27
C TRP A 27 0.14 -12.17 -5.57
N ASP A 28 -0.14 -12.18 -4.27
CA ASP A 28 -0.48 -10.97 -3.50
C ASP A 28 0.72 -10.04 -3.30
N VAL A 29 1.94 -10.59 -3.30
CA VAL A 29 3.19 -9.81 -3.26
C VAL A 29 3.57 -9.28 -4.64
N PHE A 30 3.29 -10.04 -5.71
CA PHE A 30 3.66 -9.64 -7.08
C PHE A 30 2.84 -8.45 -7.60
N TYR A 31 1.52 -8.43 -7.41
CA TYR A 31 0.68 -7.40 -8.02
C TYR A 31 1.02 -5.99 -7.52
N LEU A 32 1.40 -5.87 -6.24
CA LEU A 32 1.72 -4.61 -5.58
C LEU A 32 3.08 -4.03 -6.01
N TRP A 33 4.08 -4.88 -6.23
CA TRP A 33 5.37 -4.44 -6.74
C TRP A 33 5.32 -4.07 -8.21
N VAL A 34 4.48 -4.75 -8.99
CA VAL A 34 4.31 -4.48 -10.42
C VAL A 34 3.74 -3.08 -10.66
N THR A 35 2.74 -2.64 -9.87
CA THR A 35 2.17 -1.29 -10.03
C THR A 35 3.18 -0.20 -9.67
N PHE A 36 3.92 -0.36 -8.57
CA PHE A 36 4.98 0.55 -8.16
C PHE A 36 6.09 0.66 -9.21
N TYR A 37 6.56 -0.47 -9.73
CA TYR A 37 7.54 -0.53 -10.80
C TYR A 37 7.05 0.16 -12.07
N TRP A 38 5.83 -0.15 -12.49
CA TRP A 38 5.23 0.42 -13.69
C TRP A 38 5.12 1.95 -13.57
N TYR A 39 4.60 2.44 -12.44
CA TYR A 39 4.43 3.88 -12.24
C TYR A 39 5.77 4.63 -12.23
N TRP A 40 6.78 4.13 -11.50
CA TRP A 40 8.08 4.80 -11.45
C TRP A 40 8.79 4.81 -12.80
N LYS A 41 8.68 3.73 -13.57
CA LYS A 41 9.25 3.67 -14.92
C LYS A 41 8.56 4.66 -15.87
N HIS A 42 7.23 4.77 -15.82
CA HIS A 42 6.49 5.68 -16.69
C HIS A 42 6.70 7.14 -16.33
N ILE A 43 6.76 7.49 -15.04
CA ILE A 43 6.98 8.88 -14.64
C ILE A 43 8.36 9.39 -15.07
N THR A 44 9.40 8.56 -14.92
CA THR A 44 10.77 8.90 -15.33
C THR A 44 10.93 8.95 -16.85
N LEU A 45 10.12 8.16 -17.60
CA LEU A 45 10.01 8.28 -19.05
C LEU A 45 9.35 9.61 -19.46
N TRP A 46 8.25 10.01 -18.82
CA TRP A 46 7.54 11.24 -19.12
C TRP A 46 8.32 12.51 -18.74
N GLU A 47 9.13 12.44 -17.68
CA GLU A 47 10.05 13.53 -17.29
C GLU A 47 11.31 13.60 -18.18
N GLY A 48 11.56 12.60 -19.03
CA GLY A 48 12.77 12.51 -19.85
C GLY A 48 14.04 12.12 -19.07
N ASN A 49 13.93 11.79 -17.77
CA ASN A 49 15.05 11.44 -16.90
C ASN A 49 15.12 9.93 -16.63
N ILE A 50 15.38 9.14 -17.67
CA ILE A 50 15.42 7.67 -17.58
C ILE A 50 16.64 7.18 -16.79
N SER A 51 17.72 7.97 -16.70
CA SER A 51 18.92 7.61 -15.93
C SER A 51 18.61 7.47 -14.43
N GLN A 52 17.73 8.33 -13.90
CA GLN A 52 17.29 8.24 -12.51
C GLN A 52 16.71 6.86 -12.16
N PHE A 53 15.85 6.31 -13.02
CA PHE A 53 15.29 4.97 -12.79
C PHE A 53 16.35 3.88 -12.90
N LYS A 54 17.25 3.98 -13.89
CA LYS A 54 18.30 2.97 -14.12
C LYS A 54 19.29 2.88 -12.97
N GLU A 55 19.62 4.00 -12.35
CA GLU A 55 20.60 4.05 -11.26
C GLU A 55 19.94 3.76 -9.90
N SER A 56 18.83 4.44 -9.58
CA SER A 56 18.21 4.35 -8.25
C SER A 56 17.34 3.12 -8.03
N SER A 57 16.86 2.42 -9.06
CA SER A 57 15.97 1.25 -8.87
C SER A 57 16.67 0.00 -8.33
N THR A 58 18.00 -0.04 -8.35
CA THR A 58 18.80 -1.21 -7.95
C THR A 58 18.91 -1.38 -6.43
N TYR A 59 18.60 -0.35 -5.65
CA TYR A 59 18.68 -0.38 -4.19
C TYR A 59 17.41 0.19 -3.54
N LEU A 60 17.00 -0.37 -2.40
CA LEU A 60 15.73 -0.04 -1.73
C LEU A 60 15.63 1.45 -1.35
N MET A 61 16.74 2.09 -0.99
CA MET A 61 16.74 3.51 -0.64
C MET A 61 16.36 4.41 -1.82
N GLY A 62 16.61 4.01 -3.07
CA GLY A 62 16.20 4.75 -4.25
C GLY A 62 14.67 4.74 -4.41
N TRP A 63 14.04 3.59 -4.13
CA TRP A 63 12.57 3.49 -4.10
C TRP A 63 11.94 4.36 -3.00
N LEU A 64 12.58 4.47 -1.84
CA LEU A 64 12.08 5.32 -0.75
C LEU A 64 12.27 6.81 -1.05
N LYS A 65 13.48 7.21 -1.45
CA LYS A 65 13.87 8.61 -1.62
C LYS A 65 13.39 9.19 -2.94
N ASP A 66 13.72 8.54 -4.04
CA ASP A 66 13.56 9.09 -5.39
C ASP A 66 12.19 8.81 -5.98
N TYR A 67 11.50 7.78 -5.48
CA TYR A 67 10.15 7.46 -5.90
C TYR A 67 9.10 7.91 -4.88
N LEU A 68 9.06 7.32 -3.67
CA LEU A 68 8.00 7.64 -2.70
C LEU A 68 8.08 9.08 -2.20
N TRP A 69 9.23 9.48 -1.68
CA TRP A 69 9.38 10.79 -1.07
C TRP A 69 9.28 11.91 -2.11
N LEU A 70 10.07 11.86 -3.17
CA LEU A 70 10.11 12.91 -4.20
C LEU A 70 8.76 13.12 -4.90
N ASN A 71 8.01 12.06 -5.21
CA ASN A 71 6.71 12.19 -5.88
C ASN A 71 5.56 12.53 -4.92
N SER A 72 5.75 12.37 -3.60
CA SER A 72 4.75 12.77 -2.61
C SER A 72 4.68 14.29 -2.37
N LEU A 73 5.67 15.06 -2.85
CA LEU A 73 5.77 16.50 -2.57
C LEU A 73 4.54 17.31 -3.04
N GLN A 74 4.01 17.02 -4.22
CA GLN A 74 2.83 17.69 -4.77
C GLN A 74 1.56 17.30 -3.99
N LEU A 75 1.48 16.04 -3.55
CA LEU A 75 0.37 15.52 -2.76
C LEU A 75 0.31 16.20 -1.38
N ILE A 76 1.43 16.23 -0.64
CA ILE A 76 1.45 16.78 0.72
C ILE A 76 1.27 18.30 0.76
N ASN A 77 1.68 19.00 -0.31
CA ASN A 77 1.47 20.43 -0.46
C ASN A 77 0.08 20.77 -1.06
N GLY A 78 -0.83 19.79 -1.15
CA GLY A 78 -2.20 20.00 -1.61
C GLY A 78 -2.98 21.01 -0.76
N TYR A 79 -2.67 21.05 0.54
CA TYR A 79 -3.10 22.08 1.46
C TYR A 79 -1.91 22.49 2.31
N ASN A 80 -1.69 23.79 2.48
CA ASN A 80 -0.63 24.33 3.31
C ASN A 80 -1.17 25.52 4.12
N PRO A 81 -0.41 26.04 5.11
CA PRO A 81 -0.84 27.20 5.88
C PRO A 81 -1.05 28.48 5.04
N PHE A 82 -0.58 28.49 3.79
CA PHE A 82 -0.63 29.63 2.88
C PHE A 82 -1.80 29.55 1.87
N GLY A 83 -2.50 28.42 1.77
CA GLY A 83 -3.60 28.23 0.83
C GLY A 83 -3.94 26.78 0.51
N LEU A 84 -4.94 26.61 -0.35
CA LEU A 84 -5.45 25.32 -0.83
C LEU A 84 -5.33 25.28 -2.36
N ASN A 85 -4.98 24.11 -2.91
CA ASN A 85 -5.05 23.86 -4.35
C ASN A 85 -6.06 22.74 -4.68
N SER A 86 -6.23 22.43 -5.97
CA SER A 86 -7.12 21.36 -6.45
C SER A 86 -6.69 19.96 -6.00
N LEU A 87 -5.47 19.79 -5.47
CA LEU A 87 -4.95 18.54 -4.92
C LEU A 87 -5.30 18.31 -3.44
N SER A 88 -5.86 19.31 -2.76
CA SER A 88 -6.24 19.25 -1.33
C SER A 88 -7.14 18.04 -0.98
N VAL A 89 -8.08 17.68 -1.86
CA VAL A 89 -8.95 16.50 -1.68
C VAL A 89 -8.14 15.21 -1.63
N TRP A 90 -7.13 15.07 -2.50
CA TRP A 90 -6.28 13.88 -2.54
C TRP A 90 -5.38 13.80 -1.31
N ALA A 91 -4.88 14.94 -0.83
CA ALA A 91 -4.07 15.03 0.38
C ALA A 91 -4.87 14.61 1.63
N LEU A 92 -6.12 15.08 1.75
CA LEU A 92 -7.03 14.66 2.82
C LEU A 92 -7.37 13.17 2.73
N MET A 93 -7.67 12.67 1.52
CA MET A 93 -7.99 11.26 1.32
C MET A 93 -6.79 10.35 1.65
N PHE A 94 -5.57 10.81 1.37
CA PHE A 94 -4.33 10.13 1.73
C PHE A 94 -4.16 10.02 3.25
N LEU A 95 -4.37 11.11 4.00
CA LEU A 95 -4.21 11.12 5.46
C LEU A 95 -5.32 10.39 6.20
N PHE A 96 -6.58 10.65 5.84
CA PHE A 96 -7.73 9.96 6.41
C PHE A 96 -7.57 8.44 6.30
N ARG A 97 -6.96 7.97 5.21
CA ARG A 97 -6.77 6.55 5.00
C ARG A 97 -5.63 5.95 5.80
N HIS A 98 -4.54 6.68 6.02
CA HIS A 98 -3.50 6.25 6.96
C HIS A 98 -4.07 6.11 8.37
N LEU A 99 -5.01 6.98 8.76
CA LEU A 99 -5.74 6.84 10.02
C LEU A 99 -6.55 5.53 10.04
N VAL A 100 -7.37 5.26 9.01
CA VAL A 100 -8.15 4.00 8.92
C VAL A 100 -7.26 2.76 8.94
N TRP A 101 -6.12 2.81 8.25
CA TRP A 101 -5.13 1.73 8.25
C TRP A 101 -4.57 1.49 9.67
N ALA A 102 -4.19 2.55 10.38
CA ALA A 102 -3.75 2.46 11.76
C ALA A 102 -4.86 1.94 12.70
N THR A 103 -6.12 2.33 12.50
CA THR A 103 -7.26 1.80 13.26
C THR A 103 -7.50 0.32 12.97
N GLY A 104 -7.27 -0.13 11.73
CA GLY A 104 -7.32 -1.55 11.35
C GLY A 104 -6.32 -2.40 12.15
N PHE A 105 -5.11 -1.90 12.42
CA PHE A 105 -4.14 -2.61 13.26
C PHE A 105 -4.59 -2.77 14.71
N MET A 106 -5.36 -1.82 15.26
CA MET A 106 -5.88 -1.94 16.62
C MET A 106 -6.76 -3.19 16.77
N PHE A 107 -7.57 -3.50 15.75
CA PHE A 107 -8.44 -4.69 15.75
C PHE A 107 -7.71 -6.00 15.41
N LEU A 108 -6.54 -5.94 14.77
CA LEU A 108 -5.72 -7.12 14.46
C LEU A 108 -4.76 -7.52 15.60
N ILE A 109 -4.32 -6.55 16.42
CA ILE A 109 -3.33 -6.76 17.49
C ILE A 109 -4.01 -6.96 18.85
N SER A 110 -5.18 -6.35 19.09
CA SER A 110 -5.87 -6.44 20.38
C SER A 110 -6.65 -7.75 20.51
N TRP A 111 -6.08 -8.71 21.25
CA TRP A 111 -6.79 -9.92 21.69
C TRP A 111 -7.45 -9.67 23.05
N HIS A 112 -8.75 -9.34 23.05
CA HIS A 112 -9.48 -9.17 24.30
C HIS A 112 -9.91 -10.52 24.89
N ARG A 113 -9.43 -10.77 26.11
CA ARG A 113 -9.99 -11.74 27.06
C ARG A 113 -11.23 -11.07 27.69
N ASP A 114 -12.38 -11.72 27.53
CA ASP A 114 -13.68 -11.45 28.18
C ASP A 114 -14.69 -10.51 27.48
N LYS A 115 -15.97 -10.95 27.52
CA LYS A 115 -17.12 -10.57 26.67
C LYS A 115 -17.73 -9.21 27.06
N PRO A 116 -18.23 -8.40 26.10
CA PRO A 116 -19.54 -8.61 25.47
C PRO A 116 -19.37 -8.98 23.99
N VAL A 117 -20.38 -9.62 23.38
CA VAL A 117 -20.31 -10.31 22.06
C VAL A 117 -19.57 -9.50 20.97
N ALA A 118 -18.27 -9.74 20.89
CA ALA A 118 -17.37 -9.19 19.90
C ALA A 118 -17.50 -9.96 18.58
N LEU A 119 -17.11 -9.31 17.48
CA LEU A 119 -16.94 -9.94 16.17
C LEU A 119 -16.14 -11.24 16.32
N SER A 120 -16.59 -12.34 15.69
CA SER A 120 -15.85 -13.60 15.73
C SER A 120 -14.44 -13.44 15.14
N ILE A 121 -13.50 -14.32 15.49
CA ILE A 121 -12.11 -14.30 14.98
C ILE A 121 -12.06 -14.22 13.45
N VAL A 122 -12.97 -14.92 12.77
CA VAL A 122 -13.08 -14.90 11.31
C VAL A 122 -13.61 -13.55 10.82
N GLN A 123 -14.62 -12.98 11.49
CA GLN A 123 -15.13 -11.66 11.13
C GLN A 123 -14.10 -10.55 11.40
N ALA A 124 -13.34 -10.61 12.49
CA ALA A 124 -12.29 -9.62 12.80
C ALA A 124 -11.16 -9.66 11.76
N ARG A 125 -10.76 -10.85 11.32
CA ARG A 125 -9.81 -11.03 10.21
C ARG A 125 -10.37 -10.52 8.88
N LEU A 126 -11.63 -10.81 8.57
CA LEU A 126 -12.30 -10.33 7.36
C LEU A 126 -12.41 -8.80 7.35
N VAL A 127 -12.83 -8.20 8.47
CA VAL A 127 -12.93 -6.74 8.61
C VAL A 127 -11.54 -6.11 8.53
N GLY A 128 -10.54 -6.69 9.18
CA GLY A 128 -9.14 -6.25 9.08
C GLY A 128 -8.59 -6.32 7.65
N LEU A 129 -8.82 -7.43 6.94
CA LEU A 129 -8.42 -7.60 5.53
C LEU A 129 -9.16 -6.60 4.62
N ALA A 130 -10.46 -6.44 4.79
CA ALA A 130 -11.24 -5.48 4.03
C ALA A 130 -10.72 -4.05 4.24
N HIS A 131 -10.47 -3.64 5.49
CA HIS A 131 -9.90 -2.34 5.82
C HIS A 131 -8.45 -2.20 5.33
N PHE A 132 -7.68 -3.28 5.24
CA PHE A 132 -6.31 -3.26 4.72
C PHE A 132 -6.29 -3.14 3.20
N SER A 133 -7.09 -3.92 2.46
CA SER A 133 -7.19 -3.85 1.00
C SER A 133 -7.83 -2.53 0.54
N ILE A 134 -8.97 -2.18 1.15
CA ILE A 134 -9.62 -0.86 1.04
C ILE A 134 -8.83 0.19 1.82
N GLY A 135 -7.70 -0.14 2.44
CA GLY A 135 -6.69 0.76 3.04
C GLY A 135 -5.40 0.88 2.22
N TYR A 136 -5.23 0.03 1.19
CA TYR A 136 -4.11 0.03 0.26
C TYR A 136 -4.43 0.70 -1.09
N ILE A 137 -5.52 0.30 -1.76
CA ILE A 137 -5.99 0.84 -3.07
C ILE A 137 -6.11 2.37 -3.17
N PHE A 138 -7.00 3.05 -2.43
CA PHE A 138 -7.23 4.51 -2.48
C PHE A 138 -6.04 5.41 -2.09
N THR A 139 -5.07 4.92 -1.33
CA THR A 139 -3.85 5.60 -0.84
C THR A 139 -2.90 5.62 -2.01
N TYR A 140 -2.73 4.45 -2.65
CA TYR A 140 -2.01 4.36 -3.90
C TYR A 140 -2.69 5.18 -5.01
N ALA A 141 -4.02 5.16 -5.10
CA ALA A 141 -4.76 5.95 -6.08
C ALA A 141 -4.62 7.47 -5.85
N ALA A 142 -4.74 7.94 -4.60
CA ALA A 142 -4.55 9.35 -4.25
C ALA A 142 -3.12 9.81 -4.55
N PHE A 143 -2.13 8.97 -4.20
CA PHE A 143 -0.73 9.22 -4.52
C PHE A 143 -0.50 9.30 -6.03
N LEU A 144 -0.99 8.33 -6.80
CA LEU A 144 -0.78 8.26 -8.25
C LEU A 144 -1.41 9.46 -8.97
N ILE A 145 -2.66 9.79 -8.65
CA ILE A 145 -3.36 10.91 -9.26
C ILE A 145 -2.66 12.23 -8.91
N ALA A 146 -2.44 12.50 -7.62
CA ALA A 146 -1.88 13.79 -7.20
C ALA A 146 -0.43 14.01 -7.66
N SER A 147 0.39 12.95 -7.70
CA SER A 147 1.77 13.07 -8.15
C SER A 147 1.90 13.18 -9.67
N THR A 148 0.97 12.58 -10.43
CA THR A 148 0.92 12.76 -11.90
C THR A 148 0.34 14.12 -12.26
N SER A 149 -0.85 14.45 -11.75
CA SER A 149 -1.54 15.69 -12.11
C SER A 149 -0.85 16.93 -11.56
N GLY A 150 -0.13 16.83 -10.45
CA GLY A 150 0.68 17.94 -9.95
C GLY A 150 1.93 18.23 -10.77
N LYS A 151 2.37 17.30 -11.63
CA LYS A 151 3.56 17.44 -12.49
C LYS A 151 3.21 17.72 -13.96
N PHE A 152 2.10 17.18 -14.45
CA PHE A 152 1.72 17.21 -15.87
C PHE A 152 0.33 17.81 -16.14
N GLY A 153 -0.39 18.24 -15.10
CA GLY A 153 -1.74 18.80 -15.19
C GLY A 153 -1.78 20.32 -15.25
#